data_AF-A0A1Y2CCZ7-F1
#
_entry.id   AF-A0A1Y2CCZ7-F1
#
_cell.length_a   1.000
_cell.length_b   1.000
_cell.length_c   1.000
_cell.angle_alpha   90.00
_cell.angle_beta   90.00
_cell.angle_gamma   90.00
#
_symmetry.space_group_name_H-M   'P 1'
#
loop_
_entity.id
_entity.type
_entity.pdbx_description
1 polymer ?
#
loop_
_entity_poly.entity_id
_entity_poly.type
_entity_poly.pdbx_seq_one_letter_code
_entity_poly.pdbx_strand_id
1 'polypeptide(L)'
;MDSSIIFQAALALLVICVLTGKSPMGLLQSLFQGPPTKEDLDKAKDVLDAALSSSHVVVVSKASCPYCIRVKSLLTSVKVEFQVVELSSRSDGYAIQTYLTNLTGQRTVPYVYIGGKLIGGCDDTVSLHSQGKLLSLLNVKA
;
A
#
# COMPACT_ATOMS: atom_id res chain seq x y z
N MET A 1 -7.07 -30.65 15.38
CA MET A 1 -8.03 -29.57 15.72
C MET A 1 -9.39 -30.20 15.72
N ASP A 2 -10.00 -30.33 16.89
CA ASP A 2 -11.23 -31.09 17.08
C ASP A 2 -12.40 -30.35 16.43
N SER A 3 -13.04 -30.96 15.43
CA SER A 3 -14.16 -30.38 14.67
C SER A 3 -15.32 -29.91 15.55
N SER A 4 -15.42 -30.50 16.76
CA SER A 4 -16.40 -30.19 17.80
C SER A 4 -16.21 -28.79 18.40
N ILE A 5 -14.96 -28.31 18.51
CA ILE A 5 -14.61 -27.02 19.10
C ILE A 5 -14.92 -25.87 18.13
N ILE A 6 -14.77 -26.11 16.82
CA ILE A 6 -15.07 -25.12 15.77
C ILE A 6 -16.58 -24.86 15.70
N PHE A 7 -17.40 -25.90 15.83
CA PHE A 7 -18.86 -25.78 15.82
C PHE A 7 -19.40 -25.01 17.05
N GLN A 8 -18.81 -25.26 18.22
CA GLN A 8 -19.15 -24.57 19.46
C GLN A 8 -18.76 -23.08 19.43
N ALA A 9 -17.57 -22.75 18.88
CA ALA A 9 -17.12 -21.37 18.74
C ALA A 9 -17.98 -20.57 17.74
N ALA A 10 -18.39 -21.19 16.62
CA ALA A 10 -19.26 -20.56 15.63
C ALA A 10 -20.67 -20.29 16.20
N LEU A 11 -21.23 -21.23 16.97
CA LEU A 11 -22.54 -21.07 17.60
C LEU A 11 -22.52 -19.99 18.69
N ALA A 12 -21.46 -19.93 19.50
CA ALA A 12 -21.30 -18.90 20.53
C ALA A 12 -21.22 -17.49 19.94
N LEU A 13 -20.51 -17.31 18.81
CA LEU A 13 -20.41 -16.04 18.10
C LEU A 13 -21.76 -15.60 17.52
N LEU A 14 -22.53 -16.54 16.95
CA LEU A 14 -23.83 -16.29 16.34
C LEU A 14 -24.88 -15.90 17.41
N VAL A 15 -24.82 -16.50 18.60
CA VAL A 15 -25.67 -16.14 19.75
C VAL A 15 -25.37 -14.73 20.26
N ILE A 16 -24.08 -14.34 20.34
CA ILE A 16 -23.68 -12.98 20.76
C ILE A 16 -24.15 -11.93 19.73
N CYS A 17 -24.13 -12.25 18.43
CA CYS A 17 -24.63 -11.36 17.37
C CYS A 17 -26.13 -11.08 17.50
N VAL A 18 -26.92 -12.12 17.78
CA VAL A 18 -28.38 -12.03 17.91
C VAL A 18 -28.79 -11.27 19.17
N LEU A 19 -28.07 -11.44 20.28
CA LEU A 19 -28.38 -10.80 21.55
C LEU A 19 -27.98 -9.31 21.61
N THR A 20 -26.93 -8.92 20.91
CA THR A 20 -26.39 -7.54 21.01
C THR A 20 -26.83 -6.62 19.88
N GLY A 21 -27.48 -7.14 18.83
CA GLY A 21 -27.90 -6.36 17.66
C GLY A 21 -26.76 -5.67 16.90
N LYS A 22 -25.51 -5.90 17.32
CA LYS A 22 -24.30 -5.35 16.73
C LYS A 22 -23.69 -6.46 15.87
N SER A 23 -23.96 -6.41 14.57
CA SER A 23 -23.28 -7.28 13.61
C SER A 23 -21.76 -7.09 13.79
N PRO A 24 -20.96 -8.13 14.10
CA PRO A 24 -19.52 -8.04 14.27
C PRO A 24 -18.80 -7.97 12.90
N MET A 25 -19.42 -7.25 11.95
CA MET A 25 -19.05 -7.13 10.55
C MET A 25 -17.66 -6.56 10.34
N GLY A 26 -17.07 -5.84 11.31
CA GLY A 26 -15.72 -5.31 11.18
C GLY A 26 -14.62 -6.36 11.48
N LEU A 27 -14.80 -7.12 12.56
CA LEU A 27 -13.73 -7.96 13.11
C LEU A 27 -13.70 -9.36 12.47
N LEU A 28 -14.86 -9.93 12.15
CA LEU A 28 -14.93 -11.21 11.41
C LEU A 28 -14.54 -11.06 9.94
N GLN A 29 -14.91 -9.95 9.31
CA GLN A 29 -14.58 -9.72 7.90
C GLN A 29 -13.06 -9.70 7.69
N SER A 30 -12.29 -9.04 8.56
CA SER A 30 -10.83 -8.97 8.42
C SER A 30 -10.11 -10.31 8.62
N LEU A 31 -10.70 -11.26 9.36
CA LEU A 31 -10.10 -12.57 9.63
C LEU A 31 -10.45 -13.63 8.57
N PHE A 32 -11.48 -13.38 7.76
CA PHE A 32 -11.94 -14.25 6.68
C PHE A 32 -11.83 -13.61 5.28
N GLN A 33 -11.25 -12.42 5.16
CA GLN A 33 -11.04 -11.75 3.88
C GLN A 33 -10.08 -12.60 3.04
N GLY A 34 -10.64 -13.26 2.02
CA GLY A 34 -9.89 -13.93 0.98
C GLY A 34 -9.02 -12.97 0.18
N PRO A 35 -8.30 -13.46 -0.85
CA PRO A 35 -7.53 -12.60 -1.73
C PRO A 35 -8.43 -11.50 -2.33
N PRO A 36 -7.87 -10.31 -2.65
CA PRO A 36 -8.63 -9.22 -3.24
C PRO A 36 -9.33 -9.69 -4.51
N THR A 37 -10.58 -9.28 -4.70
CA THR A 37 -11.33 -9.61 -5.90
C THR A 37 -10.78 -8.81 -7.09
N LYS A 38 -11.16 -9.20 -8.32
CA LYS A 38 -10.80 -8.43 -9.51
C LYS A 38 -11.28 -6.97 -9.41
N GLU A 39 -12.47 -6.74 -8.88
CA GLU A 39 -13.01 -5.40 -8.68
C GLU A 39 -12.16 -4.57 -7.71
N ASP A 40 -11.63 -5.18 -6.65
CA ASP A 40 -10.71 -4.50 -5.72
C ASP A 40 -9.39 -4.11 -6.41
N LEU A 41 -8.91 -4.96 -7.32
CA LEU A 41 -7.71 -4.68 -8.10
C LEU A 41 -7.94 -3.58 -9.15
N ASP A 42 -9.12 -3.54 -9.78
CA ASP A 42 -9.50 -2.47 -10.70
C ASP A 42 -9.57 -1.12 -9.97
N LYS A 43 -10.18 -1.07 -8.77
CA LYS A 43 -10.16 0.12 -7.91
C LYS A 43 -8.75 0.52 -7.48
N ALA A 44 -7.91 -0.46 -7.13
CA ALA A 44 -6.52 -0.21 -6.78
C ALA A 44 -5.73 0.42 -7.93
N LYS A 45 -6.00 -0.03 -9.17
CA LYS A 45 -5.44 0.58 -10.38
C LYS A 45 -5.88 2.03 -10.51
N ASP A 46 -7.17 2.33 -10.35
CA ASP A 46 -7.68 3.70 -10.47
C ASP A 46 -7.03 4.65 -9.44
N VAL A 47 -6.81 4.17 -8.20
CA VAL A 47 -6.12 4.95 -7.15
C VAL A 47 -4.68 5.26 -7.56
N LEU A 48 -3.97 4.28 -8.12
CA LEU A 48 -2.60 4.48 -8.58
C LEU A 48 -2.56 5.45 -9.77
N ASP A 49 -3.41 5.24 -10.78
CA ASP A 49 -3.47 6.09 -11.98
C ASP A 49 -3.83 7.54 -11.62
N ALA A 50 -4.75 7.74 -10.68
CA ALA A 50 -5.09 9.07 -10.17
C ALA A 50 -3.89 9.73 -9.48
N ALA A 51 -3.15 9.00 -8.65
CA ALA A 51 -1.95 9.52 -8.00
C ALA A 51 -0.88 9.91 -9.04
N LEU A 52 -0.57 9.02 -9.98
CA LEU A 52 0.40 9.24 -11.05
C LEU A 52 0.01 10.39 -11.99
N SER A 53 -1.28 10.64 -12.17
CA SER A 53 -1.78 11.76 -12.98
C SER A 53 -1.71 13.09 -12.22
N SER A 54 -1.84 13.06 -10.90
CA SER A 54 -1.88 14.26 -10.06
C SER A 54 -0.51 14.79 -9.64
N SER A 55 0.53 13.96 -9.71
CA SER A 55 1.88 14.32 -9.22
C SER A 55 2.97 13.65 -10.04
N HIS A 56 4.05 14.39 -10.28
CA HIS A 56 5.20 13.87 -11.01
C HIS A 56 5.95 12.78 -10.23
N VAL A 57 6.00 12.90 -8.90
CA VAL A 57 6.63 11.93 -8.00
C VAL A 57 5.57 11.38 -7.06
N VAL A 58 5.45 10.05 -7.02
CA VAL A 58 4.51 9.34 -6.15
C VAL A 58 5.26 8.27 -5.35
N VAL A 59 5.04 8.25 -4.05
CA VAL A 59 5.62 7.27 -3.13
C VAL A 59 4.51 6.48 -2.46
N VAL A 60 4.41 5.19 -2.76
CA VAL A 60 3.52 4.27 -2.05
C VAL A 60 4.23 3.80 -0.79
N SER A 61 3.62 4.01 0.38
CA SER A 61 4.28 3.95 1.69
C SER A 61 3.47 3.18 2.73
N LYS A 62 4.15 2.75 3.79
CA LYS A 62 3.54 2.34 5.08
C LYS A 62 4.13 3.17 6.23
N ALA A 63 3.27 3.62 7.15
CA ALA A 63 3.59 4.63 8.15
C ALA A 63 4.76 4.24 9.07
N SER A 64 4.85 2.96 9.45
CA SER A 64 5.91 2.43 10.33
C SER A 64 7.12 1.85 9.58
N CYS A 65 7.24 2.08 8.27
CA CYS A 65 8.33 1.51 7.48
C CYS A 65 9.57 2.44 7.45
N PRO A 66 10.74 2.00 7.97
CA PRO A 66 11.95 2.83 7.99
C PRO A 66 12.46 3.17 6.58
N TYR A 67 12.29 2.27 5.62
CA TYR A 67 12.67 2.51 4.22
C TYR A 67 11.80 3.57 3.55
N CYS A 68 10.50 3.62 3.87
CA CYS A 68 9.60 4.66 3.38
C CYS A 68 10.01 6.04 3.94
N ILE A 69 10.33 6.11 5.24
CA ILE A 69 10.79 7.34 5.89
C ILE A 69 12.08 7.83 5.23
N ARG A 70 13.03 6.94 4.95
CA ARG A 70 14.29 7.28 4.27
C ARG A 70 14.07 7.88 2.89
N VAL A 71 13.20 7.29 2.07
CA VAL A 71 12.85 7.84 0.74
C VAL A 71 12.19 9.21 0.85
N LYS A 72 11.21 9.37 1.74
CA LYS A 72 10.53 10.66 1.96
C LYS A 72 11.52 11.75 2.39
N SER A 73 12.44 11.41 3.31
CA SER A 73 13.50 12.32 3.76
C SER A 73 14.44 12.72 2.63
N LEU A 74 14.83 11.77 1.76
CA LEU A 74 15.69 12.01 0.61
C LEU A 74 15.02 12.95 -0.41
N LEU A 75 13.76 12.70 -0.75
CA LEU A 75 13.00 13.55 -1.67
C LEU A 75 12.79 14.97 -1.11
N THR A 76 12.58 15.05 0.21
CA THR A 76 12.49 16.34 0.92
C THR A 76 13.83 17.08 0.90
N SER A 77 14.96 16.38 1.08
CA SER A 77 16.28 17.03 1.08
C SER A 77 16.67 17.59 -0.27
N VAL A 78 16.20 16.99 -1.37
CA VAL A 78 16.35 17.53 -2.74
C VAL A 78 15.27 18.54 -3.13
N LYS A 79 14.40 18.93 -2.18
CA LYS A 79 13.33 19.95 -2.34
C LYS A 79 12.36 19.65 -3.48
N VAL A 80 12.00 18.38 -3.65
CA VAL A 80 11.00 17.96 -4.64
C VAL A 80 9.68 17.69 -3.95
N GLU A 81 8.59 18.18 -4.54
CA GLU A 81 7.24 17.84 -4.12
C GLU A 81 6.90 16.42 -4.58
N PHE A 82 6.32 15.64 -3.68
CA PHE A 82 5.89 14.28 -3.95
C PHE A 82 4.57 13.98 -3.25
N GLN A 83 3.76 13.14 -3.88
CA GLN A 83 2.55 12.62 -3.28
C GLN A 83 2.84 11.30 -2.56
N VAL A 84 2.21 11.10 -1.40
CA VAL A 84 2.31 9.85 -0.65
C VAL A 84 0.98 9.11 -0.70
N VAL A 85 1.02 7.86 -1.17
CA VAL A 85 -0.09 6.92 -1.03
C VAL A 85 0.18 6.05 0.19
N GLU A 86 -0.45 6.40 1.31
CA GLU A 86 -0.23 5.75 2.60
C GLU A 86 -1.15 4.54 2.78
N LEU A 87 -0.60 3.33 2.61
CA LEU A 87 -1.38 2.08 2.62
C LEU A 87 -1.88 1.71 4.01
N SER A 88 -1.17 2.12 5.07
CA SER A 88 -1.51 1.78 6.45
C SER A 88 -2.79 2.45 6.96
N SER A 89 -3.18 3.58 6.35
CA SER A 89 -4.36 4.36 6.75
C SER A 89 -5.58 4.11 5.87
N ARG A 90 -5.50 3.17 4.92
CA ARG A 90 -6.55 2.90 3.93
C ARG A 90 -7.15 1.51 4.09
N SER A 91 -8.46 1.41 3.93
CA SER A 91 -9.17 0.12 3.92
C SER A 91 -8.81 -0.75 2.72
N ASP A 92 -8.48 -0.14 1.58
CA ASP A 92 -8.07 -0.82 0.33
C ASP A 92 -6.55 -1.01 0.21
N GLY A 93 -5.77 -0.69 1.26
CA GLY A 93 -4.31 -0.73 1.21
C GLY A 93 -3.73 -2.11 0.86
N TYR A 94 -4.41 -3.18 1.28
CA TYR A 94 -4.04 -4.56 0.92
C TYR A 94 -4.29 -4.88 -0.57
N ALA A 95 -5.41 -4.41 -1.13
CA ALA A 95 -5.70 -4.57 -2.55
C ALA A 95 -4.71 -3.79 -3.41
N ILE A 96 -4.36 -2.55 -3.01
CA ILE A 96 -3.36 -1.73 -3.69
C ILE A 96 -1.98 -2.40 -3.66
N GLN A 97 -1.55 -2.91 -2.51
CA GLN A 97 -0.26 -3.61 -2.43
C GLN A 97 -0.25 -4.88 -3.29
N THR A 98 -1.36 -5.63 -3.31
CA THR A 98 -1.49 -6.83 -4.14
C THR A 98 -1.44 -6.47 -5.62
N TYR A 99 -2.17 -5.44 -6.04
CA TYR A 99 -2.12 -4.92 -7.40
C TYR A 99 -0.70 -4.52 -7.82
N LEU A 100 0.00 -3.73 -6.99
CA LEU A 100 1.38 -3.32 -7.23
C LEU A 100 2.33 -4.52 -7.28
N THR A 101 2.14 -5.51 -6.42
CA THR A 101 2.93 -6.75 -6.43
C THR A 101 2.73 -7.51 -7.74
N ASN A 102 1.50 -7.61 -8.23
CA ASN A 102 1.19 -8.28 -9.49
C ASN A 102 1.76 -7.53 -10.69
N LEU A 103 1.73 -6.19 -10.65
CA LEU A 103 2.23 -5.32 -11.73
C LEU A 103 3.76 -5.29 -11.81
N THR A 104 4.45 -5.29 -10.67
CA THR A 104 5.88 -4.97 -10.57
C THR A 104 6.75 -6.15 -10.15
N GLY A 105 6.16 -7.20 -9.59
CA GLY A 105 6.87 -8.30 -8.93
C GLY A 105 7.45 -7.93 -7.55
N GLN A 106 7.54 -6.64 -7.21
CA GLN A 106 8.02 -6.18 -5.91
C GLN A 106 6.91 -6.33 -4.86
N ARG A 107 7.24 -6.99 -3.74
CA ARG A 107 6.27 -7.26 -2.64
C ARG A 107 6.30 -6.23 -1.52
N THR A 108 7.36 -5.44 -1.45
CA THR A 108 7.67 -4.57 -0.32
C THR A 108 7.52 -3.11 -0.71
N VAL A 109 6.98 -2.33 0.23
CA VAL A 109 7.07 -0.86 0.18
C VAL A 109 8.49 -0.42 0.56
N PRO A 110 8.96 0.75 0.10
CA PRO A 110 8.25 1.71 -0.75
C PRO A 110 8.22 1.32 -2.24
N TYR A 111 7.18 1.75 -2.95
CA TYR A 111 7.19 1.82 -4.42
C TYR A 111 7.33 3.29 -4.83
N VAL A 112 8.36 3.61 -5.60
CA VAL A 112 8.70 4.97 -6.00
C VAL A 112 8.47 5.14 -7.49
N TYR A 113 7.60 6.09 -7.85
CA TYR A 113 7.30 6.45 -9.22
C TYR A 113 7.79 7.86 -9.52
N ILE A 114 8.39 8.06 -10.69
CA ILE A 114 8.81 9.35 -11.22
C ILE A 114 8.34 9.44 -12.68
N GLY A 115 7.59 10.48 -13.03
CA GLY A 115 7.05 10.68 -14.38
C GLY A 115 6.19 9.51 -14.86
N GLY A 116 5.42 8.90 -13.96
CA GLY A 116 4.57 7.73 -14.26
C GLY A 116 5.32 6.40 -14.38
N LYS A 117 6.65 6.38 -14.24
CA LYS A 117 7.46 5.15 -14.32
C LYS A 117 7.88 4.67 -12.94
N LEU A 118 7.77 3.37 -12.70
CA LEU A 118 8.31 2.75 -11.49
C LEU A 118 9.84 2.79 -11.56
N ILE A 119 10.45 3.38 -10.54
CA ILE A 119 11.89 3.44 -10.37
C ILE A 119 12.38 2.29 -9.48
N GLY A 120 11.55 1.86 -8.53
CA GLY A 120 11.82 0.73 -7.65
C GLY A 120 11.54 1.08 -6.19
N GLY A 121 12.38 0.57 -5.30
CA GLY A 121 12.28 0.78 -3.86
C GLY A 121 13.25 1.81 -3.29
N CYS A 122 13.53 1.67 -1.99
CA CYS A 122 14.44 2.57 -1.28
C CYS A 122 15.87 2.48 -1.81
N ASP A 123 16.39 1.27 -2.02
CA ASP A 123 17.77 1.07 -2.46
C ASP A 123 17.99 1.59 -3.88
N ASP A 124 17.03 1.37 -4.79
CA ASP A 124 17.07 1.90 -6.15
C ASP A 124 17.09 3.43 -6.14
N THR A 125 16.24 4.06 -5.32
CA THR A 125 16.15 5.51 -5.21
C THR A 125 17.43 6.12 -4.64
N VAL A 126 17.99 5.53 -3.58
CA VAL A 126 19.25 5.98 -2.96
C VAL A 126 20.42 5.78 -3.91
N SER A 127 20.46 4.66 -4.65
CA SER A 127 21.49 4.37 -5.65
C SER A 127 21.45 5.38 -6.81
N LEU A 128 20.26 5.75 -7.29
CA LEU A 128 20.13 6.80 -8.30
C LEU A 128 20.57 8.17 -7.80
N HIS A 129 20.35 8.48 -6.53
CA HIS A 129 20.82 9.72 -5.93
C HIS A 129 22.35 9.75 -5.82
N SER A 130 22.98 8.68 -5.34
CA SER A 130 24.44 8.62 -5.22
C SER A 130 25.15 8.66 -6.57
N GLN A 131 24.50 8.18 -7.63
CA GLN A 131 24.98 8.29 -9.01
C GLN A 131 24.72 9.67 -9.65
N GLY A 132 24.07 10.61 -8.95
CA GLY A 132 23.69 11.91 -9.49
C GLY A 132 22.59 11.87 -10.56
N LYS A 133 21.97 10.71 -10.80
CA LYS A 133 20.94 10.52 -11.85
C LYS A 133 19.55 10.91 -11.38
N LEU A 134 19.30 10.88 -10.07
CA LEU A 134 17.98 11.17 -9.51
C LEU A 134 17.51 12.59 -9.84
N LEU A 135 18.39 13.59 -9.74
CA LEU A 135 18.03 14.99 -10.03
C LEU A 135 17.62 15.20 -11.49
N SER A 136 18.29 14.53 -12.42
CA SER A 136 17.95 14.55 -13.85
C SER A 136 16.58 13.95 -14.12
N LEU A 137 16.20 12.87 -13.41
CA LEU A 137 14.87 12.26 -13.52
C LEU A 137 13.77 13.13 -12.91
N LEU A 138 14.10 13.89 -11.87
CA LEU A 138 13.17 14.79 -11.18
C LEU A 138 13.00 16.15 -11.89
N ASN A 139 13.69 16.36 -13.02
CA ASN A 139 13.74 17.63 -13.74
C ASN A 139 14.15 18.83 -12.85
N VAL A 140 14.90 18.59 -11.78
CA VAL A 140 15.45 19.63 -10.92
C VAL A 140 16.73 20.14 -11.55
N LYS A 141 16.79 21.44 -11.87
CA LYS A 141 18.06 22.08 -12.25
C LYS A 141 18.98 22.07 -11.03
N ALA A 142 20.16 21.48 -11.21
CA ALA A 142 21.24 21.47 -10.22
C ALA A 142 21.70 22.90 -9.89
#